data_AF-A0A381S977-F1
#
_entry.id   AF-A0A381S977-F1
#
_cell.length_a   1.000
_cell.length_b   1.000
_cell.length_c   1.000
_cell.angle_alpha   90.00
_cell.angle_beta   90.00
_cell.angle_gamma   90.00
#
_symmetry.space_group_name_H-M   'P 1'
#
loop_
_entity.id
_entity.type
_entity.pdbx_description
1 polymer ?
#
loop_
_entity_poly.entity_id
_entity_poly.type
_entity_poly.pdbx_seq_one_letter_code
_entity_poly.pdbx_strand_id
1 'polypeptide(L)'
;MSVLEFFLYITLVNWSIVTLLWIFIKKNNQIYLINVYWGAGFILLTVAAMVMEGIFEDSSFHIRQYLVNFLVILWGIKLSFFLYRKEKIRSKGPADLVTEKYKRDLNSYRKRFLKIGLLQVLAISPIISINYLPGTNSLNFLDFLGFILFSLGFYIETKSNNDLLTFKVNNLEKKRILSAGLWEYSRHPNYFGHLLQWWAFYIVACNAIGGAWSFFGPLIVSLYTLKVVIKGTEKRMLANVPEYSGYINSTNKLIPEVFQGGNQALDAIRSLVPFRQLTAFAGLISRSENQLIKKILISWFCYFYKPNLDESVNKKPQDFRSFNDFFTRKLESKSRPINQDTDIIISPVDGMVVSLGNLKKGALIQAKGISYDVSELIQDQALENNFKNGCYVTIYLAPINYHRIHFPFGGSIEKTKYLKGNLYSVNASSARRIKSLYSKNERTFTFVKSESLSYGLVSVGAAMVGSIVPFWNEEINSKKEHLVDLWNQGPEEDLLRVSKGEELGYFQMGSTVILLFPSDIQIDKNFLYEAKPVKFGEELINLSKRK
;
A
#
# COMPACT_ATOMS: atom_id res chain seq x y z
N MET A 1 -39.28 13.12 -5.26
CA MET A 1 -39.12 11.65 -5.08
C MET A 1 -38.07 11.39 -3.99
N SER A 2 -38.01 10.26 -3.29
CA SER A 2 -36.90 9.97 -2.35
C SER A 2 -35.65 9.42 -3.06
N VAL A 3 -34.45 9.58 -2.47
CA VAL A 3 -33.19 8.99 -2.99
C VAL A 3 -33.33 7.48 -3.19
N LEU A 4 -34.03 6.81 -2.28
CA LEU A 4 -34.23 5.36 -2.32
C LEU A 4 -35.11 4.95 -3.51
N GLU A 5 -36.22 5.67 -3.75
CA GLU A 5 -37.06 5.45 -4.92
C GLU A 5 -36.28 5.70 -6.21
N PHE A 6 -35.54 6.81 -6.30
CA PHE A 6 -34.69 7.13 -7.45
C PHE A 6 -33.71 5.97 -7.74
N PHE A 7 -33.04 5.48 -6.70
CA PHE A 7 -32.12 4.34 -6.80
C PHE A 7 -32.82 3.05 -7.24
N LEU A 8 -34.02 2.77 -6.73
CA LEU A 8 -34.80 1.59 -7.12
C LEU A 8 -35.25 1.66 -8.58
N TYR A 9 -35.66 2.82 -9.08
CA TYR A 9 -36.00 3.00 -10.50
C TYR A 9 -34.78 2.79 -11.40
N ILE A 10 -33.63 3.39 -11.07
CA ILE A 10 -32.37 3.15 -11.80
C ILE A 10 -32.01 1.65 -11.79
N THR A 11 -32.21 0.97 -10.66
CA THR A 11 -31.98 -0.48 -10.54
C THR A 11 -32.89 -1.26 -11.48
N LEU A 12 -34.19 -0.95 -11.49
CA LEU A 12 -35.17 -1.62 -12.32
C LEU A 12 -34.88 -1.43 -13.82
N VAL A 13 -34.54 -0.20 -14.22
CA VAL A 13 -34.13 0.12 -15.59
C VAL A 13 -32.89 -0.69 -15.97
N ASN A 14 -31.86 -0.70 -15.13
CA ASN A 14 -30.64 -1.46 -15.39
C ASN A 14 -30.92 -2.96 -15.52
N TRP A 15 -31.64 -3.54 -14.57
CA TRP A 15 -31.91 -4.98 -14.55
C TRP A 15 -32.82 -5.41 -15.70
N SER A 16 -33.73 -4.55 -16.15
CA SER A 16 -34.52 -4.78 -17.36
C SER A 16 -33.61 -4.88 -18.58
N ILE A 17 -32.67 -3.94 -18.76
CA ILE A 17 -31.72 -3.94 -19.87
C ILE A 17 -30.79 -5.17 -19.81
N VAL A 18 -30.26 -5.49 -18.64
CA VAL A 18 -29.39 -6.66 -18.41
C VAL A 18 -30.13 -7.96 -18.71
N THR A 19 -31.44 -8.02 -18.40
CA THR A 19 -32.29 -9.17 -18.71
C THR A 19 -32.54 -9.30 -20.20
N LEU A 20 -32.82 -8.19 -20.89
CA LEU A 20 -32.93 -8.18 -22.35
C LEU A 20 -31.62 -8.61 -23.02
N LEU A 21 -30.47 -8.17 -22.52
CA LEU A 21 -29.15 -8.63 -22.98
C LEU A 21 -28.97 -10.13 -22.80
N TRP A 22 -29.39 -10.70 -21.67
CA TRP A 22 -29.32 -12.15 -21.46
C TRP A 22 -30.23 -12.93 -22.41
N ILE A 23 -31.44 -12.40 -22.69
CA ILE A 23 -32.36 -13.00 -23.67
C ILE A 23 -31.73 -13.01 -25.07
N PHE A 24 -31.07 -11.91 -25.44
CA PHE A 24 -30.44 -11.71 -26.75
C PHE A 24 -29.15 -12.53 -26.94
N ILE A 25 -28.30 -12.63 -25.91
CA ILE A 25 -27.01 -13.35 -25.96
C ILE A 25 -27.26 -14.86 -25.82
N LYS A 26 -27.30 -15.55 -26.97
CA LYS A 26 -27.56 -17.00 -27.06
C LYS A 26 -26.29 -17.83 -27.27
N LYS A 27 -25.26 -17.27 -27.89
CA LYS A 27 -24.05 -18.00 -28.34
C LYS A 27 -22.76 -17.44 -27.71
N ASN A 28 -21.71 -18.27 -27.66
CA ASN A 28 -20.40 -17.87 -27.10
C ASN A 28 -19.80 -16.64 -27.81
N ASN A 29 -19.94 -16.56 -29.13
CA ASN A 29 -19.43 -15.45 -29.92
C ASN A 29 -20.14 -14.12 -29.65
N GLN A 30 -21.24 -14.11 -28.90
CA GLN A 30 -21.99 -12.91 -28.49
C GLN A 30 -21.65 -12.48 -27.06
N ILE A 31 -20.95 -13.31 -26.27
CA ILE A 31 -20.75 -13.04 -24.84
C ILE A 31 -19.99 -11.74 -24.59
N TYR A 32 -19.17 -11.29 -25.54
CA TYR A 32 -18.42 -10.05 -25.41
C TYR A 32 -19.30 -8.80 -25.31
N LEU A 33 -20.56 -8.87 -25.77
CA LEU A 33 -21.52 -7.78 -25.66
C LEU A 33 -21.77 -7.41 -24.18
N ILE A 34 -21.61 -8.35 -23.25
CA ILE A 34 -21.67 -8.06 -21.82
C ILE A 34 -20.54 -7.12 -21.36
N ASN A 35 -19.35 -7.25 -21.97
CA ASN A 35 -18.22 -6.39 -21.68
C ASN A 35 -18.44 -5.00 -22.29
N VAL A 36 -18.95 -4.93 -23.52
CA VAL A 36 -19.30 -3.64 -24.16
C VAL A 36 -20.39 -2.93 -23.34
N TYR A 37 -21.37 -3.67 -22.86
CA TYR A 37 -22.42 -3.15 -21.98
C TYR A 37 -21.90 -2.59 -20.66
N TRP A 38 -20.70 -2.99 -20.19
CA TRP A 38 -20.12 -2.37 -19.00
C TRP A 38 -20.01 -0.85 -19.14
N GLY A 39 -19.53 -0.35 -20.29
CA GLY A 39 -19.47 1.09 -20.58
C GLY A 39 -20.83 1.65 -21.00
N ALA A 40 -21.53 0.96 -21.90
CA ALA A 40 -22.81 1.43 -22.44
C ALA A 40 -23.91 1.51 -21.37
N GLY A 41 -23.88 0.63 -20.38
CA GLY A 41 -24.80 0.64 -19.25
C GLY A 41 -24.71 1.93 -18.45
N PHE A 42 -23.50 2.45 -18.17
CA PHE A 42 -23.36 3.73 -17.48
C PHE A 42 -23.96 4.89 -18.29
N ILE A 43 -23.78 4.91 -19.62
CA ILE A 43 -24.43 5.90 -20.49
C ILE A 43 -25.94 5.85 -20.32
N LEU A 44 -26.53 4.65 -20.43
CA LEU A 44 -27.98 4.46 -20.35
C LEU A 44 -28.52 4.85 -18.97
N LEU A 45 -27.81 4.51 -17.89
CA LEU A 45 -28.24 4.86 -16.54
C LEU A 45 -28.07 6.36 -16.25
N THR A 46 -27.04 7.01 -16.79
CA THR A 46 -26.86 8.46 -16.72
C THR A 46 -28.00 9.18 -17.44
N VAL A 47 -28.35 8.75 -18.66
CA VAL A 47 -29.48 9.31 -19.39
C VAL A 47 -30.80 9.05 -18.66
N ALA A 48 -31.00 7.83 -18.14
CA ALA A 48 -32.19 7.51 -17.35
C ALA A 48 -32.30 8.37 -16.09
N ALA A 49 -31.18 8.63 -15.41
CA ALA A 49 -31.14 9.52 -14.24
C ALA A 49 -31.55 10.95 -14.60
N MET A 50 -31.00 11.50 -15.70
CA MET A 50 -31.38 12.84 -16.18
C MET A 50 -32.85 12.91 -16.60
N VAL A 51 -33.35 11.91 -17.32
CA VAL A 51 -34.74 11.87 -17.79
C VAL A 51 -35.71 11.75 -16.62
N MET A 52 -35.42 10.92 -15.61
CA MET A 52 -36.25 10.81 -14.43
C MET A 52 -36.28 12.12 -13.64
N GLU A 53 -35.13 12.76 -13.46
CA GLU A 53 -35.06 14.07 -12.80
C GLU A 53 -35.92 15.11 -13.53
N GLY A 54 -35.77 15.20 -14.85
CA GLY A 54 -36.52 16.14 -15.68
C GLY A 54 -38.02 15.87 -15.77
N ILE A 55 -38.47 14.64 -15.51
CA ILE A 55 -39.90 14.27 -15.50
C ILE A 55 -40.52 14.49 -14.12
N PHE A 56 -39.80 14.18 -13.03
CA PHE A 56 -40.39 14.07 -11.70
C PHE A 56 -40.14 15.27 -10.77
N GLU A 57 -39.12 16.09 -11.02
CA GLU A 57 -38.79 17.23 -10.14
C GLU A 57 -38.71 18.57 -10.90
N ASP A 58 -37.60 18.86 -11.60
CA ASP A 58 -37.37 20.14 -12.26
C ASP A 58 -36.85 19.95 -13.70
N SER A 59 -37.35 20.77 -14.62
CA SER A 59 -36.90 20.80 -16.02
C SER A 59 -35.57 21.55 -16.21
N SER A 60 -35.14 22.33 -15.20
CA SER A 60 -33.92 23.12 -15.25
C SER A 60 -32.74 22.39 -14.61
N PHE A 61 -31.76 21.98 -15.44
CA PHE A 61 -30.56 21.31 -14.94
C PHE A 61 -29.46 22.31 -14.55
N HIS A 62 -28.74 22.01 -13.47
CA HIS A 62 -27.57 22.75 -13.01
C HIS A 62 -26.36 22.48 -13.90
N ILE A 63 -25.42 23.44 -13.95
CA ILE A 63 -24.18 23.31 -14.74
C ILE A 63 -23.38 22.05 -14.38
N ARG A 64 -23.38 21.66 -13.09
CA ARG A 64 -22.70 20.45 -12.61
C ARG A 64 -23.30 19.17 -13.21
N GLN A 65 -24.64 19.09 -13.32
CA GLN A 65 -25.31 17.95 -13.94
C GLN A 65 -24.89 17.83 -15.41
N TYR A 66 -24.96 18.92 -16.18
CA TYR A 66 -24.52 18.89 -17.59
C TYR A 66 -23.09 18.40 -17.76
N LEU A 67 -22.15 18.97 -17.00
CA LEU A 67 -20.73 18.62 -17.10
C LEU A 67 -20.47 17.17 -16.71
N VAL A 68 -20.97 16.72 -15.56
CA VAL A 68 -20.73 15.37 -15.08
C VAL A 68 -21.35 14.33 -16.00
N ASN A 69 -22.60 14.53 -16.41
CA ASN A 69 -23.28 13.60 -17.31
C ASN A 69 -22.58 13.55 -18.68
N PHE A 70 -22.13 14.69 -19.22
CA PHE A 70 -21.32 14.72 -20.44
C PHE A 70 -20.02 13.91 -20.31
N LEU A 71 -19.29 14.08 -19.20
CA LEU A 71 -18.04 13.34 -18.95
C LEU A 71 -18.27 11.83 -18.82
N VAL A 72 -19.36 11.41 -18.15
CA VAL A 72 -19.72 9.99 -18.04
C VAL A 72 -20.10 9.41 -19.39
N ILE A 73 -20.86 10.15 -20.22
CA ILE A 73 -21.22 9.71 -21.57
C ILE A 73 -19.97 9.55 -22.43
N LEU A 74 -19.10 10.56 -22.46
CA LEU A 74 -17.84 10.54 -23.20
C LEU A 74 -16.96 9.36 -22.79
N TRP A 75 -16.79 9.16 -21.48
CA TRP A 75 -16.06 8.03 -20.93
C TRP A 75 -16.70 6.68 -21.30
N GLY A 76 -18.02 6.56 -21.18
CA GLY A 76 -18.76 5.34 -21.49
C GLY A 76 -18.66 4.94 -22.95
N ILE A 77 -18.72 5.91 -23.88
CA ILE A 77 -18.56 5.66 -25.32
C ILE A 77 -17.15 5.11 -25.58
N LYS A 78 -16.13 5.81 -25.07
CA LYS A 78 -14.72 5.41 -25.21
C LYS A 78 -14.48 4.01 -24.66
N LEU A 79 -14.95 3.71 -23.44
CA LEU A 79 -14.73 2.43 -22.81
C LEU A 79 -15.42 1.30 -23.57
N SER A 80 -16.66 1.51 -24.03
CA SER A 80 -17.41 0.55 -24.84
C SER A 80 -16.68 0.23 -26.14
N PHE A 81 -16.16 1.26 -26.83
CA PHE A 81 -15.40 1.09 -28.06
C PHE A 81 -14.07 0.37 -27.84
N PHE A 82 -13.35 0.69 -26.77
CA PHE A 82 -12.13 -0.02 -26.38
C PHE A 82 -12.40 -1.51 -26.12
N LEU A 83 -13.43 -1.84 -25.33
CA LEU A 83 -13.77 -3.22 -25.00
C LEU A 83 -14.19 -4.02 -26.25
N TYR A 84 -14.93 -3.39 -27.16
CA TYR A 84 -15.25 -3.98 -28.45
C TYR A 84 -14.00 -4.27 -29.29
N ARG A 85 -13.09 -3.29 -29.46
CA ARG A 85 -11.84 -3.49 -30.21
C ARG A 85 -10.94 -4.55 -29.59
N LYS A 86 -10.81 -4.54 -28.26
CA LYS A 86 -10.05 -5.53 -27.50
C LYS A 86 -10.56 -6.95 -27.74
N GLU A 87 -11.87 -7.12 -27.80
CA GLU A 87 -12.48 -8.41 -28.13
C GLU A 87 -12.19 -8.82 -29.58
N LYS A 88 -12.39 -7.92 -30.54
CA LYS A 88 -12.14 -8.20 -31.96
C LYS A 88 -10.69 -8.59 -32.24
N ILE A 89 -9.74 -8.06 -31.47
CA ILE A 89 -8.34 -8.48 -31.51
C ILE A 89 -8.17 -9.85 -30.86
N ARG A 90 -8.81 -10.10 -29.71
CA ARG A 90 -8.77 -11.42 -29.04
C ARG A 90 -9.28 -12.54 -29.93
N SER A 91 -10.35 -12.33 -30.68
CA SER A 91 -10.90 -13.33 -31.60
C SER A 91 -10.00 -13.68 -32.78
N LYS A 92 -8.99 -12.85 -33.06
CA LYS A 92 -7.97 -13.10 -34.09
C LYS A 92 -6.72 -13.81 -33.54
N GLY A 93 -6.60 -13.94 -32.21
CA GLY A 93 -5.48 -14.60 -31.56
C GLY A 93 -5.65 -16.13 -31.45
N PRO A 94 -4.65 -16.81 -30.86
CA PRO A 94 -4.65 -18.27 -30.69
C PRO A 94 -5.90 -18.82 -29.97
N ALA A 95 -6.44 -19.93 -30.48
CA ALA A 95 -7.71 -20.53 -30.04
C ALA A 95 -7.69 -21.06 -28.59
N ASP A 96 -6.51 -21.40 -28.06
CA ASP A 96 -6.28 -21.83 -26.67
C ASP A 96 -6.62 -20.75 -25.64
N LEU A 97 -6.58 -19.47 -26.04
CA LEU A 97 -6.94 -18.33 -25.20
C LEU A 97 -8.45 -18.01 -25.19
N VAL A 98 -9.25 -18.68 -26.04
CA VAL A 98 -10.70 -18.47 -26.18
C VAL A 98 -11.46 -19.63 -25.53
N THR A 99 -11.48 -19.66 -24.19
CA THR A 99 -12.02 -20.82 -23.45
C THR A 99 -12.90 -20.40 -22.27
N GLU A 100 -13.93 -19.59 -22.51
CA GLU A 100 -15.13 -19.65 -21.66
C GLU A 100 -16.30 -20.21 -22.48
N LYS A 101 -16.64 -21.48 -22.21
CA LYS A 101 -17.89 -22.07 -22.69
C LYS A 101 -19.05 -21.35 -22.00
N TYR A 102 -19.90 -20.67 -22.77
CA TYR A 102 -21.13 -20.08 -22.28
C TYR A 102 -22.33 -20.95 -22.64
N LYS A 103 -23.16 -21.18 -21.64
CA LYS A 103 -24.46 -21.82 -21.78
C LYS A 103 -25.48 -20.85 -21.21
N ARG A 104 -26.51 -20.53 -21.99
CA ARG A 104 -27.60 -19.66 -21.53
C ARG A 104 -28.51 -20.45 -20.58
N ASP A 105 -28.33 -20.20 -19.29
CA ASP A 105 -29.14 -20.76 -18.21
C ASP A 105 -29.33 -19.75 -17.05
N LEU A 106 -30.15 -20.10 -16.06
CA LEU A 106 -30.38 -19.25 -14.88
C LEU A 106 -29.09 -18.99 -14.07
N ASN A 107 -28.12 -19.91 -14.09
CA ASN A 107 -26.85 -19.71 -13.42
C ASN A 107 -26.02 -18.61 -14.10
N SER A 108 -25.99 -18.60 -15.42
CA SER A 108 -25.34 -17.58 -16.26
C SER A 108 -25.99 -16.22 -16.04
N TYR A 109 -27.32 -16.16 -15.97
CA TYR A 109 -28.07 -14.94 -15.68
C TYR A 109 -27.70 -14.35 -14.32
N ARG A 110 -27.74 -15.16 -13.24
CA ARG A 110 -27.39 -14.71 -11.89
C ARG A 110 -25.91 -14.33 -11.77
N LYS A 111 -24.99 -15.18 -12.25
CA LYS A 111 -23.54 -15.03 -12.00
C LYS A 111 -22.84 -14.02 -12.92
N ARG A 112 -23.36 -13.78 -14.13
CA ARG A 112 -22.74 -12.87 -15.12
C ARG A 112 -23.57 -11.60 -15.30
N PHE A 113 -24.86 -11.74 -15.60
CA PHE A 113 -25.72 -10.62 -15.98
C PHE A 113 -26.15 -9.80 -14.76
N LEU A 114 -26.91 -10.38 -13.84
CA LEU A 114 -27.37 -9.67 -12.63
C LEU A 114 -26.21 -9.14 -11.78
N LYS A 115 -25.10 -9.88 -11.72
CA LYS A 115 -23.88 -9.42 -11.05
C LYS A 115 -23.33 -8.12 -11.67
N ILE A 116 -23.24 -8.03 -12.99
CA ILE A 116 -22.77 -6.82 -13.67
C ILE A 116 -23.77 -5.68 -13.46
N GLY A 117 -25.07 -5.96 -13.55
CA GLY A 117 -26.09 -4.95 -13.32
C GLY A 117 -26.04 -4.36 -11.91
N LEU A 118 -25.97 -5.22 -10.89
CA LEU A 118 -25.80 -4.81 -9.50
C LEU A 118 -24.53 -3.95 -9.31
N LEU A 119 -23.40 -4.35 -9.90
CA LEU A 119 -22.16 -3.58 -9.80
C LEU A 119 -22.27 -2.21 -10.47
N GLN A 120 -22.95 -2.09 -11.61
CA GLN A 120 -23.16 -0.81 -12.29
C GLN A 120 -24.03 0.14 -11.46
N VAL A 121 -25.13 -0.36 -10.92
CA VAL A 121 -26.05 0.42 -10.08
C VAL A 121 -25.37 0.89 -8.80
N LEU A 122 -24.54 0.04 -8.18
CA LEU A 122 -23.77 0.46 -7.00
C LEU A 122 -22.68 1.47 -7.37
N ALA A 123 -22.02 1.29 -8.51
CA ALA A 123 -20.95 2.17 -8.97
C ALA A 123 -21.42 3.58 -9.33
N ILE A 124 -22.64 3.71 -9.88
CA ILE A 124 -23.17 4.99 -10.38
C ILE A 124 -23.65 5.94 -9.27
N SER A 125 -23.47 5.59 -7.99
CA SER A 125 -23.93 6.42 -6.86
C SER A 125 -23.51 7.89 -6.91
N PRO A 126 -22.29 8.30 -7.35
CA PRO A 126 -21.95 9.73 -7.40
C PRO A 126 -22.80 10.47 -8.42
N ILE A 127 -23.09 9.84 -9.56
CA ILE A 127 -23.90 10.41 -10.62
C ILE A 127 -25.36 10.51 -10.16
N ILE A 128 -25.88 9.49 -9.45
CA ILE A 128 -27.21 9.56 -8.84
C ILE A 128 -27.29 10.75 -7.88
N SER A 129 -26.31 10.89 -6.99
CA SER A 129 -26.30 11.98 -6.02
C SER A 129 -26.26 13.36 -6.67
N ILE A 130 -25.47 13.52 -7.75
CA ILE A 130 -25.36 14.78 -8.48
C ILE A 130 -26.65 15.10 -9.24
N ASN A 131 -27.31 14.09 -9.82
CA ASN A 131 -28.54 14.31 -10.56
C ASN A 131 -29.73 14.57 -9.65
N TYR A 132 -29.83 13.87 -8.52
CA TYR A 132 -30.98 13.96 -7.61
C TYR A 132 -30.98 15.24 -6.76
N LEU A 133 -29.85 15.63 -6.18
CA LEU A 133 -29.77 16.88 -5.40
C LEU A 133 -28.46 17.63 -5.71
N PRO A 134 -28.36 18.31 -6.86
CA PRO A 134 -27.14 18.97 -7.31
C PRO A 134 -26.66 20.13 -6.42
N GLY A 135 -27.37 20.53 -5.35
CA GLY A 135 -26.92 21.63 -4.50
C GLY A 135 -26.89 22.96 -5.24
N THR A 136 -25.93 23.84 -4.96
CA THR A 136 -25.89 25.17 -5.60
C THR A 136 -25.59 25.08 -7.09
N ASN A 137 -26.23 25.93 -7.92
CA ASN A 137 -25.95 26.05 -9.35
C ASN A 137 -24.70 26.88 -9.63
N SER A 138 -23.59 26.50 -9.00
CA SER A 138 -22.27 27.11 -9.15
C SER A 138 -21.20 26.03 -8.99
N LEU A 139 -20.07 26.23 -9.67
CA LEU A 139 -18.90 25.38 -9.53
C LEU A 139 -18.02 25.91 -8.41
N ASN A 140 -17.52 25.02 -7.55
CA ASN A 140 -16.58 25.36 -6.48
C ASN A 140 -15.26 24.63 -6.63
N PHE A 141 -14.37 24.80 -5.66
CA PHE A 141 -13.05 24.17 -5.64
C PHE A 141 -13.09 22.64 -5.79
N LEU A 142 -14.05 21.95 -5.18
CA LEU A 142 -14.18 20.50 -5.29
C LEU A 142 -14.58 20.08 -6.71
N ASP A 143 -15.44 20.85 -7.38
CA ASP A 143 -15.79 20.62 -8.78
C ASP A 143 -14.54 20.68 -9.68
N PHE A 144 -13.74 21.75 -9.55
CA PHE A 144 -12.50 21.90 -10.31
C PHE A 144 -11.49 20.80 -10.02
N LEU A 145 -11.29 20.46 -8.73
CA LEU A 145 -10.41 19.36 -8.33
C LEU A 145 -10.87 18.03 -8.94
N GLY A 146 -12.17 17.77 -8.89
CA GLY A 146 -12.79 16.61 -9.53
C GLY A 146 -12.53 16.57 -11.03
N PHE A 147 -12.75 17.66 -11.76
CA PHE A 147 -12.52 17.71 -13.21
C PHE A 147 -11.05 17.53 -13.60
N ILE A 148 -10.11 18.07 -12.81
CA ILE A 148 -8.67 17.84 -13.00
C ILE A 148 -8.33 16.36 -12.82
N LEU A 149 -8.81 15.74 -11.73
CA LEU A 149 -8.57 14.32 -11.45
C LEU A 149 -9.22 13.42 -12.51
N PHE A 150 -10.43 13.77 -12.97
CA PHE A 150 -11.10 13.08 -14.07
C PHE A 150 -10.25 13.16 -15.33
N SER A 151 -9.79 14.34 -15.73
CA SER A 151 -8.99 14.55 -16.94
C SER A 151 -7.67 13.77 -16.91
N LEU A 152 -6.99 13.76 -15.76
CA LEU A 152 -5.78 12.96 -15.55
C LEU A 152 -6.09 11.46 -15.67
N GLY A 153 -7.15 10.99 -15.02
CA GLY A 153 -7.56 9.59 -15.07
C GLY A 153 -7.96 9.15 -16.47
N PHE A 154 -8.70 10.01 -17.18
CA PHE A 154 -9.12 9.82 -18.56
C PHE A 154 -7.91 9.71 -19.50
N TYR A 155 -6.91 10.60 -19.35
CA TYR A 155 -5.66 10.53 -20.11
C TYR A 155 -4.91 9.21 -19.85
N ILE A 156 -4.67 8.87 -18.58
CA ILE A 156 -3.94 7.66 -18.18
C ILE A 156 -4.63 6.42 -18.74
N GLU A 157 -5.95 6.33 -18.58
CA GLU A 157 -6.73 5.20 -19.08
C GLU A 157 -6.65 5.10 -20.61
N THR A 158 -6.84 6.22 -21.31
CA THR A 158 -6.86 6.28 -22.77
C THR A 158 -5.51 5.90 -23.38
N LYS A 159 -4.42 6.51 -22.87
CA LYS A 159 -3.07 6.19 -23.32
C LYS A 159 -2.73 4.72 -23.06
N SER A 160 -2.96 4.25 -21.83
CA SER A 160 -2.68 2.85 -21.46
C SER A 160 -3.45 1.84 -22.30
N ASN A 161 -4.72 2.14 -22.61
CA ASN A 161 -5.56 1.30 -23.45
C ASN A 161 -5.08 1.28 -24.91
N ASN A 162 -4.71 2.44 -25.46
CA ASN A 162 -4.16 2.52 -26.82
C ASN A 162 -2.84 1.75 -26.93
N ASP A 163 -1.92 1.96 -25.99
CA ASP A 163 -0.64 1.24 -25.92
C ASP A 163 -0.88 -0.28 -25.86
N LEU A 164 -1.85 -0.72 -25.05
CA LEU A 164 -2.22 -2.14 -24.93
C LEU A 164 -2.81 -2.71 -26.23
N LEU A 165 -3.67 -1.97 -26.93
CA LEU A 165 -4.24 -2.43 -28.20
C LEU A 165 -3.14 -2.54 -29.28
N THR A 166 -2.30 -1.51 -29.41
CA THR A 166 -1.18 -1.50 -30.37
C THR A 166 -0.22 -2.65 -30.08
N PHE A 167 0.15 -2.84 -28.81
CA PHE A 167 1.00 -3.95 -28.40
C PHE A 167 0.41 -5.32 -28.77
N LYS A 168 -0.90 -5.52 -28.53
CA LYS A 168 -1.57 -6.78 -28.87
C LYS A 168 -1.65 -7.04 -30.37
N VAL A 169 -1.91 -6.00 -31.17
CA VAL A 169 -1.91 -6.12 -32.64
C VAL A 169 -0.53 -6.53 -33.15
N ASN A 170 0.53 -5.96 -32.58
CA ASN A 170 1.90 -6.25 -33.00
C ASN A 170 2.45 -7.59 -32.46
N ASN A 171 1.79 -8.21 -31.48
CA ASN A 171 2.25 -9.43 -30.80
C ASN A 171 1.15 -10.50 -30.71
N LEU A 172 0.37 -10.70 -31.79
CA LEU A 172 -0.77 -11.65 -31.79
C LEU A 172 -0.36 -13.10 -31.47
N GLU A 173 0.82 -13.53 -31.92
CA GLU A 173 1.28 -14.92 -31.81
C GLU A 173 2.22 -15.18 -30.62
N LYS A 174 2.79 -14.12 -30.02
CA LYS A 174 3.82 -14.24 -28.97
C LYS A 174 3.26 -13.86 -27.60
N LYS A 175 3.41 -14.75 -26.61
CA LYS A 175 3.05 -14.51 -25.20
C LYS A 175 4.08 -13.58 -24.53
N ARG A 176 3.99 -12.27 -24.80
CA ARG A 176 4.90 -11.22 -24.28
C ARG A 176 4.18 -10.26 -23.33
N ILE A 177 4.97 -9.45 -22.61
CA ILE A 177 4.49 -8.43 -21.67
C ILE A 177 4.73 -7.03 -22.23
N LEU A 178 3.76 -6.15 -22.04
CA LEU A 178 3.94 -4.71 -22.23
C LEU A 178 4.47 -4.12 -20.91
N SER A 179 5.73 -3.72 -20.89
CA SER A 179 6.42 -3.17 -19.70
C SER A 179 7.00 -1.76 -19.92
N ALA A 180 6.55 -1.05 -20.96
CA ALA A 180 7.04 0.27 -21.34
C ALA A 180 5.96 1.36 -21.20
N GLY A 181 6.38 2.62 -21.11
CA GLY A 181 5.47 3.76 -20.97
C GLY A 181 4.75 3.74 -19.62
N LEU A 182 3.43 3.98 -19.59
CA LEU A 182 2.67 3.93 -18.34
C LEU A 182 2.68 2.54 -17.67
N TRP A 183 2.89 1.49 -18.47
CA TRP A 183 3.00 0.11 -18.00
C TRP A 183 4.33 -0.17 -17.29
N GLU A 184 5.34 0.70 -17.38
CA GLU A 184 6.55 0.56 -16.58
C GLU A 184 6.31 0.91 -15.11
N TYR A 185 5.43 1.89 -14.86
CA TYR A 185 5.16 2.45 -13.53
C TYR A 185 4.05 1.71 -12.77
N SER A 186 3.13 1.11 -13.50
CA SER A 186 2.01 0.33 -12.95
C SER A 186 1.72 -0.85 -13.85
N ARG A 187 1.41 -2.01 -13.26
CA ARG A 187 0.99 -3.22 -13.96
C ARG A 187 -0.42 -3.11 -14.53
N HIS A 188 -1.19 -2.13 -14.04
CA HIS A 188 -2.60 -1.92 -14.37
C HIS A 188 -2.92 -0.42 -14.48
N PRO A 189 -2.20 0.35 -15.32
CA PRO A 189 -2.33 1.81 -15.36
C PRO A 189 -3.70 2.23 -15.91
N ASN A 190 -4.28 1.45 -16.81
CA ASN A 190 -5.65 1.67 -17.27
C ASN A 190 -6.69 1.57 -16.15
N TYR A 191 -6.58 0.56 -15.28
CA TYR A 191 -7.47 0.44 -14.12
C TYR A 191 -7.21 1.55 -13.09
N PHE A 192 -5.97 2.03 -12.94
CA PHE A 192 -5.69 3.19 -12.10
C PHE A 192 -6.39 4.45 -12.62
N GLY A 193 -6.26 4.75 -13.92
CA GLY A 193 -6.96 5.89 -14.54
C GLY A 193 -8.48 5.78 -14.43
N HIS A 194 -9.03 4.57 -14.58
CA HIS A 194 -10.45 4.30 -14.37
C HIS A 194 -10.89 4.62 -12.93
N LEU A 195 -10.16 4.13 -11.93
CA LEU A 195 -10.49 4.41 -10.52
C LEU A 195 -10.36 5.89 -10.18
N LEU A 196 -9.37 6.59 -10.74
CA LEU A 196 -9.19 8.02 -10.54
C LEU A 196 -10.42 8.83 -11.02
N GLN A 197 -11.01 8.45 -12.16
CA GLN A 197 -12.24 9.06 -12.67
C GLN A 197 -13.45 8.82 -11.75
N TRP A 198 -13.60 7.62 -11.17
CA TRP A 198 -14.69 7.35 -10.21
C TRP A 198 -14.53 8.12 -8.90
N TRP A 199 -13.31 8.22 -8.37
CA TRP A 199 -13.03 9.07 -7.21
C TRP A 199 -13.22 10.55 -7.53
N ALA A 200 -12.91 10.99 -8.75
CA ALA A 200 -13.21 12.35 -9.22
C ALA A 200 -14.71 12.65 -9.19
N PHE A 201 -15.56 11.76 -9.71
CA PHE A 201 -17.02 11.94 -9.65
C PHE A 201 -17.54 12.02 -8.21
N TYR A 202 -16.94 11.26 -7.28
CA TYR A 202 -17.29 11.38 -5.86
C TYR A 202 -16.89 12.72 -5.26
N ILE A 203 -15.70 13.24 -5.57
CA ILE A 203 -15.27 14.56 -5.10
C ILE A 203 -16.25 15.64 -5.57
N VAL A 204 -16.69 15.57 -6.83
CA VAL A 204 -17.74 16.45 -7.36
C VAL A 204 -19.07 16.23 -6.63
N ALA A 205 -19.44 14.97 -6.37
CA ALA A 205 -20.67 14.63 -5.65
C ALA A 205 -20.67 15.10 -4.19
N CYS A 206 -19.52 15.29 -3.53
CA CYS A 206 -19.47 15.88 -2.20
C CYS A 206 -20.05 17.30 -2.14
N ASN A 207 -20.18 17.98 -3.29
CA ASN A 207 -20.84 19.29 -3.38
C ASN A 207 -22.37 19.20 -3.60
N ALA A 208 -22.89 18.00 -3.89
CA ALA A 208 -24.32 17.73 -3.90
C ALA A 208 -24.86 17.63 -2.46
N ILE A 209 -26.14 17.95 -2.25
CA ILE A 209 -26.74 17.89 -0.91
C ILE A 209 -26.74 16.44 -0.45
N GLY A 210 -26.04 16.17 0.66
CA GLY A 210 -25.89 14.83 1.22
C GLY A 210 -24.95 13.91 0.43
N GLY A 211 -24.25 14.38 -0.61
CA GLY A 211 -23.55 13.50 -1.55
C GLY A 211 -22.38 12.69 -1.01
N ALA A 212 -22.00 12.88 0.26
CA ALA A 212 -21.07 12.02 0.98
C ALA A 212 -21.47 10.52 0.96
N TRP A 213 -22.78 10.20 0.91
CA TRP A 213 -23.24 8.80 0.82
C TRP A 213 -22.73 8.11 -0.44
N SER A 214 -22.48 8.85 -1.51
CA SER A 214 -22.07 8.30 -2.79
C SER A 214 -20.66 7.70 -2.79
N PHE A 215 -19.90 7.86 -1.70
CA PHE A 215 -18.59 7.25 -1.43
C PHE A 215 -18.56 5.73 -1.68
N PHE A 216 -19.66 5.05 -1.37
CA PHE A 216 -19.73 3.60 -1.48
C PHE A 216 -19.54 3.10 -2.92
N GLY A 217 -19.96 3.86 -3.94
CA GLY A 217 -19.78 3.48 -5.34
C GLY A 217 -18.32 3.34 -5.76
N PRO A 218 -17.51 4.42 -5.70
CA PRO A 218 -16.08 4.34 -5.98
C PRO A 218 -15.34 3.33 -5.11
N LEU A 219 -15.72 3.19 -3.83
CA LEU A 219 -15.15 2.18 -2.94
C LEU A 219 -15.42 0.76 -3.45
N ILE A 220 -16.67 0.43 -3.78
CA ILE A 220 -17.07 -0.88 -4.31
C ILE A 220 -16.35 -1.17 -5.63
N VAL A 221 -16.29 -0.19 -6.54
CA VAL A 221 -15.56 -0.31 -7.82
C VAL A 221 -14.07 -0.55 -7.57
N SER A 222 -13.47 0.15 -6.61
CA SER A 222 -12.06 -0.03 -6.23
C SER A 222 -11.79 -1.43 -5.69
N LEU A 223 -12.60 -1.90 -4.73
CA LEU A 223 -12.47 -3.23 -4.13
C LEU A 223 -12.70 -4.33 -5.16
N TYR A 224 -13.73 -4.20 -6.00
CA TYR A 224 -14.01 -5.16 -7.06
C TYR A 224 -12.87 -5.23 -8.08
N THR A 225 -12.35 -4.08 -8.50
CA THR A 225 -11.23 -3.99 -9.45
C THR A 225 -9.98 -4.67 -8.87
N LEU A 226 -9.61 -4.36 -7.63
CA LEU A 226 -8.41 -4.91 -6.98
C LEU A 226 -8.53 -6.42 -6.69
N LYS A 227 -9.65 -6.85 -6.08
CA LYS A 227 -9.80 -8.22 -5.56
C LYS A 227 -10.29 -9.21 -6.61
N VAL A 228 -11.04 -8.76 -7.61
CA VAL A 228 -11.65 -9.65 -8.62
C VAL A 228 -10.98 -9.46 -9.97
N VAL A 229 -11.03 -8.25 -10.55
CA VAL A 229 -10.60 -8.01 -11.93
C VAL A 229 -9.09 -8.17 -12.08
N ILE A 230 -8.31 -7.44 -11.27
CA ILE A 230 -6.86 -7.46 -11.32
C ILE A 230 -6.34 -8.82 -10.88
N LYS A 231 -6.80 -9.33 -9.72
CA LYS A 231 -6.37 -10.66 -9.22
C LYS A 231 -6.60 -11.77 -10.26
N GLY A 232 -7.77 -11.78 -10.91
CA GLY A 232 -8.06 -12.74 -11.98
C GLY A 232 -7.19 -12.56 -13.22
N THR A 233 -6.86 -11.31 -13.57
CA THR A 233 -5.95 -11.01 -14.68
C THR A 233 -4.52 -11.44 -14.37
N GLU A 234 -3.98 -11.10 -13.21
CA GLU A 234 -2.63 -11.49 -12.79
C GLU A 234 -2.47 -13.01 -12.69
N LYS A 235 -3.50 -13.72 -12.16
CA LYS A 235 -3.49 -15.19 -12.11
C LYS A 235 -3.37 -15.80 -13.52
N ARG A 236 -4.09 -15.25 -14.51
CA ARG A 236 -3.98 -15.69 -15.91
C ARG A 236 -2.64 -15.33 -16.54
N MET A 237 -2.10 -14.14 -16.24
CA MET A 237 -0.79 -13.72 -16.75
C MET A 237 0.33 -14.62 -16.21
N LEU A 238 0.34 -14.91 -14.90
CA LEU A 238 1.30 -15.83 -14.29
C LEU A 238 1.25 -17.23 -14.89
N ALA A 239 0.04 -17.73 -15.21
CA ALA A 239 -0.13 -19.05 -15.79
C ALA A 239 0.32 -19.14 -17.27
N ASN A 240 0.30 -18.03 -18.01
CA ASN A 240 0.49 -18.04 -19.46
C ASN A 240 1.77 -17.33 -19.93
N VAL A 241 2.42 -16.52 -19.08
CA VAL A 241 3.55 -15.66 -19.47
C VAL A 241 4.69 -15.82 -18.45
N PRO A 242 5.75 -16.59 -18.77
CA PRO A 242 6.83 -16.91 -17.83
C PRO A 242 7.53 -15.68 -17.24
N GLU A 243 7.76 -14.66 -18.07
CA GLU A 243 8.41 -13.40 -17.71
C GLU A 243 7.60 -12.56 -16.71
N TYR A 244 6.32 -12.89 -16.47
CA TYR A 244 5.42 -12.05 -15.68
C TYR A 244 5.83 -12.01 -14.21
N SER A 245 6.39 -13.09 -13.70
CA SER A 245 6.96 -13.16 -12.34
C SER A 245 8.03 -12.08 -12.10
N GLY A 246 8.92 -11.87 -13.07
CA GLY A 246 9.93 -10.81 -13.03
C GLY A 246 9.31 -9.41 -13.00
N TYR A 247 8.30 -9.18 -13.85
CA TYR A 247 7.58 -7.91 -13.92
C TYR A 247 6.81 -7.55 -12.64
N ILE A 248 6.26 -8.54 -11.92
CA ILE A 248 5.65 -8.32 -10.60
C ILE A 248 6.67 -7.75 -9.59
N ASN A 249 7.93 -8.19 -9.69
CA ASN A 249 8.98 -7.79 -8.74
C ASN A 249 9.55 -6.39 -9.01
N SER A 250 9.40 -5.88 -10.24
CA SER A 250 9.91 -4.57 -10.66
C SER A 250 8.83 -3.47 -10.69
N THR A 251 7.56 -3.83 -10.91
CA THR A 251 6.49 -2.87 -11.23
C THR A 251 5.30 -2.97 -10.27
N ASN A 252 4.83 -1.81 -9.79
CA ASN A 252 3.70 -1.74 -8.86
C ASN A 252 2.41 -2.28 -9.43
N LYS A 253 1.52 -2.70 -8.54
CA LYS A 253 0.23 -3.26 -8.95
C LYS A 253 -0.68 -2.24 -9.64
N LEU A 254 -0.90 -1.08 -9.03
CA LEU A 254 -1.95 -0.14 -9.46
C LEU A 254 -1.49 1.31 -9.40
N ILE A 255 -1.11 1.79 -8.21
CA ILE A 255 -0.70 3.17 -8.01
C ILE A 255 0.75 3.31 -8.50
N PRO A 256 1.03 4.20 -9.47
CA PRO A 256 2.38 4.53 -9.90
C PRO A 256 3.22 4.99 -8.70
N GLU A 257 4.53 4.77 -8.77
CA GLU A 257 5.43 4.92 -7.64
C GLU A 257 5.77 6.38 -7.27
N VAL A 258 4.79 7.28 -7.19
CA VAL A 258 4.95 8.66 -6.71
C VAL A 258 5.46 8.69 -5.25
N PHE A 259 5.18 7.62 -4.50
CA PHE A 259 5.34 7.54 -3.05
C PHE A 259 6.68 6.97 -2.57
N GLN A 260 7.42 6.21 -3.38
CA GLN A 260 8.61 5.49 -2.90
C GLN A 260 9.95 6.15 -3.25
N GLY A 261 10.00 7.13 -4.16
CA GLY A 261 11.22 7.88 -4.50
C GLY A 261 12.23 7.05 -5.32
N GLY A 262 13.05 7.75 -6.10
CA GLY A 262 14.11 7.14 -6.92
C GLY A 262 13.86 7.17 -8.44
N ASN A 263 12.88 7.96 -8.90
CA ASN A 263 12.65 8.17 -10.33
C ASN A 263 12.45 9.68 -10.59
N GLN A 264 13.39 10.30 -11.33
CA GLN A 264 13.54 11.77 -11.42
C GLN A 264 12.25 12.50 -11.85
N ALA A 265 11.44 11.90 -12.73
CA ALA A 265 10.19 12.48 -13.20
C ALA A 265 9.06 12.45 -12.14
N LEU A 266 9.03 11.44 -11.27
CA LEU A 266 8.04 11.33 -10.19
C LEU A 266 8.46 12.10 -8.94
N ASP A 267 9.76 12.40 -8.79
CA ASP A 267 10.28 13.22 -7.69
C ASP A 267 9.76 14.68 -7.76
N ALA A 268 9.46 15.19 -8.96
CA ALA A 268 8.82 16.50 -9.14
C ALA A 268 7.34 16.52 -8.71
N ILE A 269 6.61 15.41 -8.88
CA ILE A 269 5.25 15.28 -8.33
C ILE A 269 5.33 15.09 -6.81
N ARG A 270 6.37 14.40 -6.33
CA ARG A 270 6.60 14.18 -4.90
C ARG A 270 6.84 15.49 -4.15
N SER A 271 7.54 16.46 -4.74
CA SER A 271 7.78 17.78 -4.12
C SER A 271 6.49 18.60 -3.96
N LEU A 272 5.48 18.36 -4.80
CA LEU A 272 4.16 19.00 -4.72
C LEU A 272 3.22 18.33 -3.70
N VAL A 273 3.45 17.06 -3.36
CA VAL A 273 2.63 16.33 -2.39
C VAL A 273 3.13 16.63 -0.97
N PRO A 274 2.27 17.11 -0.05
CA PRO A 274 2.66 17.48 1.31
C PRO A 274 2.84 16.24 2.20
N PHE A 275 3.85 15.41 1.90
CA PHE A 275 4.09 14.12 2.55
C PHE A 275 4.29 14.21 4.06
N ARG A 276 4.96 15.28 4.52
CA ARG A 276 5.16 15.51 5.95
C ARG A 276 3.82 15.72 6.65
N GLN A 277 2.94 16.51 6.04
CA GLN A 277 1.59 16.80 6.55
C GLN A 277 0.70 15.55 6.50
N LEU A 278 0.76 14.76 5.43
CA LEU A 278 0.03 13.48 5.34
C LEU A 278 0.48 12.48 6.39
N THR A 279 1.79 12.39 6.65
CA THR A 279 2.36 11.52 7.70
C THR A 279 1.94 12.02 9.08
N ALA A 280 1.98 13.34 9.32
CA ALA A 280 1.52 13.94 10.57
C ALA A 280 0.02 13.67 10.80
N PHE A 281 -0.81 13.83 9.77
CA PHE A 281 -2.25 13.54 9.83
C PHE A 281 -2.53 12.06 10.09
N ALA A 282 -1.82 11.16 9.40
CA ALA A 282 -1.92 9.72 9.67
C ALA A 282 -1.52 9.38 11.12
N GLY A 283 -0.49 10.03 11.66
CA GLY A 283 -0.10 9.94 13.06
C GLY A 283 -1.17 10.45 14.04
N LEU A 284 -1.88 11.53 13.69
CA LEU A 284 -3.01 12.02 14.49
C LEU A 284 -4.18 11.04 14.49
N ILE A 285 -4.53 10.48 13.32
CA ILE A 285 -5.59 9.48 13.21
C ILE A 285 -5.19 8.19 13.96
N SER A 286 -3.95 7.72 13.81
CA SER A 286 -3.51 6.46 14.43
C SER A 286 -3.51 6.52 15.95
N ARG A 287 -3.23 7.70 16.52
CA ARG A 287 -3.29 7.98 17.97
C ARG A 287 -4.71 8.27 18.48
N SER A 288 -5.69 8.43 17.60
CA SER A 288 -7.06 8.74 18.01
C SER A 288 -7.65 7.60 18.85
N GLU A 289 -8.16 7.93 20.03
CA GLU A 289 -8.90 7.01 20.90
C GLU A 289 -10.40 6.93 20.56
N ASN A 290 -10.82 7.63 19.49
CA ASN A 290 -12.20 7.55 19.02
C ASN A 290 -12.57 6.10 18.64
N GLN A 291 -13.62 5.58 19.26
CA GLN A 291 -14.05 4.18 19.15
C GLN A 291 -14.34 3.76 17.70
N LEU A 292 -14.91 4.65 16.87
CA LEU A 292 -15.21 4.35 15.48
C LEU A 292 -13.93 4.28 14.64
N ILE A 293 -13.04 5.28 14.78
CA ILE A 293 -11.79 5.35 14.03
C ILE A 293 -10.92 4.13 14.35
N LYS A 294 -10.68 3.84 15.63
CA LYS A 294 -9.84 2.70 16.02
C LYS A 294 -10.45 1.37 15.57
N LYS A 295 -11.78 1.20 15.69
CA LYS A 295 -12.46 -0.03 15.26
C LYS A 295 -12.30 -0.26 13.77
N ILE A 296 -12.46 0.77 12.95
CA ILE A 296 -12.27 0.68 11.49
C ILE A 296 -10.82 0.30 11.18
N LEU A 297 -9.84 1.02 11.74
CA LEU A 297 -8.43 0.82 11.43
C LEU A 297 -7.92 -0.56 11.87
N ILE A 298 -8.19 -0.96 13.12
CA ILE A 298 -7.76 -2.25 13.65
C ILE A 298 -8.47 -3.39 12.89
N SER A 299 -9.78 -3.27 12.62
CA SER A 299 -10.51 -4.30 11.87
C SER A 299 -9.99 -4.47 10.45
N TRP A 300 -9.71 -3.37 9.75
CA TRP A 300 -9.10 -3.42 8.42
C TRP A 300 -7.71 -4.05 8.48
N PHE A 301 -6.90 -3.67 9.47
CA PHE A 301 -5.58 -4.26 9.65
C PHE A 301 -5.66 -5.76 9.90
N CYS A 302 -6.51 -6.22 10.83
CA CYS A 302 -6.74 -7.63 11.10
C CYS A 302 -7.25 -8.38 9.86
N TYR A 303 -8.11 -7.76 9.06
CA TYR A 303 -8.62 -8.36 7.82
C TYR A 303 -7.50 -8.57 6.77
N PHE A 304 -6.60 -7.61 6.60
CA PHE A 304 -5.55 -7.69 5.58
C PHE A 304 -4.30 -8.46 6.03
N TYR A 305 -3.86 -8.25 7.27
CA TYR A 305 -2.59 -8.77 7.78
C TYR A 305 -2.73 -9.97 8.70
N LYS A 306 -3.90 -10.19 9.31
CA LYS A 306 -4.17 -11.32 10.22
C LYS A 306 -3.07 -11.53 11.30
N PRO A 307 -2.75 -10.51 12.12
CA PRO A 307 -1.73 -10.64 13.15
C PRO A 307 -2.14 -11.66 14.22
N ASN A 308 -1.16 -12.36 14.80
CA ASN A 308 -1.39 -13.22 15.95
C ASN A 308 -1.49 -12.37 17.22
N LEU A 309 -2.70 -12.25 17.78
CA LEU A 309 -2.95 -11.51 19.03
C LEU A 309 -2.88 -12.39 20.27
N ASP A 310 -2.84 -13.73 20.12
CA ASP A 310 -2.77 -14.64 21.27
C ASP A 310 -1.45 -14.51 22.04
N GLU A 311 -0.41 -14.05 21.35
CA GLU A 311 0.91 -13.78 21.91
C GLU A 311 1.01 -12.42 22.62
N SER A 312 -0.01 -11.55 22.45
CA SER A 312 -0.02 -10.17 22.95
C SER A 312 -0.68 -10.09 24.32
N VAL A 313 -0.27 -9.11 25.14
CA VAL A 313 -0.89 -8.87 26.47
C VAL A 313 -2.39 -8.60 26.33
N ASN A 314 -2.75 -7.77 25.34
CA ASN A 314 -4.13 -7.50 24.96
C ASN A 314 -4.51 -8.43 23.79
N LYS A 315 -5.54 -9.26 23.98
CA LYS A 315 -5.89 -10.32 23.03
C LYS A 315 -7.00 -9.93 22.07
N LYS A 316 -7.84 -8.95 22.41
CA LYS A 316 -8.97 -8.53 21.58
C LYS A 316 -8.72 -7.14 21.01
N PRO A 317 -9.12 -6.87 19.75
CA PRO A 317 -9.04 -5.54 19.13
C PRO A 317 -9.64 -4.39 19.95
N GLN A 318 -10.66 -4.69 20.76
CA GLN A 318 -11.36 -3.72 21.61
C GLN A 318 -10.55 -3.29 22.85
N ASP A 319 -9.57 -4.09 23.26
CA ASP A 319 -8.76 -3.85 24.45
C ASP A 319 -7.71 -2.73 24.22
N PHE A 320 -7.47 -2.38 22.95
CA PHE A 320 -6.52 -1.33 22.58
C PHE A 320 -7.17 0.05 22.59
N ARG A 321 -6.42 1.06 23.06
CA ARG A 321 -6.87 2.45 23.17
C ARG A 321 -6.98 3.11 21.80
N SER A 322 -6.02 2.85 20.92
CA SER A 322 -5.92 3.42 19.57
C SER A 322 -5.30 2.42 18.58
N PHE A 323 -5.24 2.77 17.29
CA PHE A 323 -4.53 1.94 16.32
C PHE A 323 -3.02 1.90 16.59
N ASN A 324 -2.44 3.01 17.07
CA ASN A 324 -1.03 3.06 17.42
C ASN A 324 -0.70 2.13 18.60
N ASP A 325 -1.54 2.12 19.64
CA ASP A 325 -1.42 1.21 20.79
C ASP A 325 -1.51 -0.27 20.37
N PHE A 326 -2.41 -0.58 19.42
CA PHE A 326 -2.48 -1.90 18.79
C PHE A 326 -1.21 -2.25 17.99
N PHE A 327 -0.66 -1.30 17.24
CA PHE A 327 0.51 -1.52 16.41
C PHE A 327 1.79 -1.73 17.25
N THR A 328 1.91 -0.97 18.34
CA THR A 328 3.03 -1.04 19.31
C THR A 328 2.72 -1.93 20.52
N ARG A 329 1.77 -2.85 20.38
CA ARG A 329 1.32 -3.79 21.42
C ARG A 329 2.50 -4.49 22.11
N LYS A 330 2.38 -4.70 23.42
CA LYS A 330 3.31 -5.53 24.20
C LYS A 330 2.96 -7.01 24.05
N LEU A 331 3.98 -7.86 24.11
CA LEU A 331 3.82 -9.32 24.12
C LEU A 331 3.74 -9.85 25.56
N GLU A 332 3.03 -10.97 25.76
CA GLU A 332 3.12 -11.71 27.03
C GLU A 332 4.57 -12.20 27.23
N SER A 333 5.07 -12.16 28.46
CA SER A 333 6.46 -12.54 28.79
C SER A 333 6.83 -13.95 28.32
N LYS A 334 5.88 -14.89 28.41
CA LYS A 334 6.06 -16.28 27.94
C LYS A 334 6.08 -16.45 26.42
N SER A 335 5.61 -15.46 25.65
CA SER A 335 5.52 -15.54 24.19
C SER A 335 6.88 -15.42 23.50
N ARG A 336 7.88 -14.86 24.19
CA ARG A 336 9.25 -14.63 23.68
C ARG A 336 10.25 -15.01 24.77
N PRO A 337 10.51 -16.31 24.97
CA PRO A 337 11.53 -16.73 25.92
C PRO A 337 12.90 -16.20 25.48
N ILE A 338 13.56 -15.47 26.37
CA ILE A 338 14.88 -14.89 26.11
C ILE A 338 15.95 -15.94 26.42
N ASN A 339 16.85 -16.19 25.47
CA ASN A 339 18.04 -16.99 25.74
C ASN A 339 18.96 -16.26 26.74
N GLN A 340 19.16 -16.86 27.91
CA GLN A 340 19.93 -16.27 29.01
C GLN A 340 21.45 -16.48 28.87
N ASP A 341 21.90 -17.38 28.00
CA ASP A 341 23.32 -17.71 27.81
C ASP A 341 24.16 -16.47 27.49
N THR A 342 25.18 -16.19 28.30
CA THR A 342 26.07 -15.04 28.19
C THR A 342 26.89 -15.01 26.90
N ASP A 343 27.01 -16.14 26.21
CA ASP A 343 27.68 -16.22 24.90
C ASP A 343 26.70 -16.05 23.73
N ILE A 344 25.41 -15.79 23.98
CA ILE A 344 24.42 -15.66 22.92
C ILE A 344 23.92 -14.23 22.79
N ILE A 345 24.05 -13.71 21.56
CA ILE A 345 23.38 -12.50 21.09
C ILE A 345 22.03 -12.91 20.53
N ILE A 346 20.96 -12.32 21.04
CA ILE A 346 19.58 -12.60 20.60
C ILE A 346 19.15 -11.65 19.48
N SER A 347 18.10 -12.01 18.74
CA SER A 347 17.44 -11.08 17.84
C SER A 347 16.75 -9.97 18.64
N PRO A 348 16.96 -8.68 18.31
CA PRO A 348 16.35 -7.56 19.01
C PRO A 348 14.88 -7.33 18.65
N VAL A 349 14.39 -7.97 17.58
CA VAL A 349 13.07 -7.72 16.98
C VAL A 349 12.48 -9.00 16.37
N ASP A 350 11.17 -8.98 16.11
CA ASP A 350 10.53 -9.90 15.18
C ASP A 350 10.66 -9.40 13.74
N GLY A 351 11.10 -10.23 12.82
CA GLY A 351 11.22 -9.81 11.42
C GLY A 351 11.83 -10.85 10.50
N MET A 352 12.45 -10.34 9.44
CA MET A 352 13.12 -11.12 8.42
C MET A 352 14.52 -10.58 8.20
N VAL A 353 15.53 -11.43 8.24
CA VAL A 353 16.90 -11.03 7.89
C VAL A 353 16.95 -10.74 6.39
N VAL A 354 17.23 -9.50 6.02
CA VAL A 354 17.24 -9.06 4.60
C VAL A 354 18.63 -8.93 4.00
N SER A 355 19.64 -8.74 4.86
CA SER A 355 21.04 -8.66 4.47
C SER A 355 21.92 -8.94 5.69
N LEU A 356 23.04 -9.62 5.50
CA LEU A 356 24.06 -9.82 6.54
C LEU A 356 25.43 -10.03 5.90
N GLY A 357 26.50 -9.74 6.65
CA GLY A 357 27.84 -10.06 6.19
C GLY A 357 28.94 -9.27 6.88
N ASN A 358 30.16 -9.38 6.35
CA ASN A 358 31.30 -8.63 6.84
C ASN A 358 31.37 -7.28 6.12
N LEU A 359 31.67 -6.22 6.86
CA LEU A 359 31.97 -4.92 6.28
C LEU A 359 33.34 -4.99 5.61
N LYS A 360 33.42 -4.57 4.34
CA LYS A 360 34.69 -4.42 3.63
C LYS A 360 34.99 -2.93 3.50
N LYS A 361 36.00 -2.44 4.25
CA LYS A 361 36.35 -1.00 4.30
C LYS A 361 35.13 -0.12 4.65
N GLY A 362 34.29 -0.55 5.59
CA GLY A 362 33.11 0.20 6.04
C GLY A 362 31.86 0.03 5.16
N ALA A 363 31.91 -0.68 4.03
CA ALA A 363 30.75 -0.85 3.15
C ALA A 363 29.81 -1.97 3.62
N LEU A 364 28.53 -1.64 3.78
CA LEU A 364 27.41 -2.57 3.99
C LEU A 364 26.71 -2.87 2.66
N ILE A 365 26.04 -4.01 2.57
CA ILE A 365 25.18 -4.36 1.43
C ILE A 365 23.72 -4.14 1.83
N GLN A 366 22.99 -3.38 1.03
CA GLN A 366 21.57 -3.11 1.20
C GLN A 366 20.70 -4.19 0.56
N ALA A 367 20.85 -4.37 -0.75
CA ALA A 367 20.18 -5.41 -1.55
C ALA A 367 20.78 -5.46 -2.96
N LYS A 368 20.86 -6.66 -3.56
CA LYS A 368 21.27 -6.86 -4.98
C LYS A 368 22.53 -6.08 -5.40
N GLY A 369 23.54 -6.01 -4.53
CA GLY A 369 24.80 -5.32 -4.81
C GLY A 369 24.80 -3.80 -4.63
N ILE A 370 23.68 -3.20 -4.20
CA ILE A 370 23.67 -1.80 -3.75
C ILE A 370 24.36 -1.76 -2.38
N SER A 371 25.47 -1.05 -2.29
CA SER A 371 26.20 -0.83 -1.04
C SER A 371 26.04 0.61 -0.55
N TYR A 372 26.29 0.81 0.75
CA TYR A 372 26.35 2.11 1.42
C TYR A 372 27.38 2.04 2.55
N ASP A 373 27.91 3.18 2.95
CA ASP A 373 28.99 3.23 3.93
C ASP A 373 28.47 3.34 5.37
N VAL A 374 29.16 2.71 6.31
CA VAL A 374 28.86 2.80 7.75
C VAL A 374 29.01 4.23 8.26
N SER A 375 29.94 5.01 7.72
CA SER A 375 30.11 6.45 8.01
C SER A 375 28.86 7.25 7.67
N GLU A 376 28.25 6.98 6.51
CA GLU A 376 26.97 7.59 6.12
C GLU A 376 25.83 7.14 7.05
N LEU A 377 25.88 5.88 7.53
CA LEU A 377 24.86 5.30 8.37
C LEU A 377 24.89 5.87 9.80
N ILE A 378 26.04 6.01 10.46
CA ILE A 378 26.09 6.47 11.86
C ILE A 378 26.46 7.95 12.01
N GLN A 379 27.15 8.52 11.02
CA GLN A 379 27.67 9.90 11.03
C GLN A 379 28.43 10.25 12.32
N ASP A 380 29.26 9.33 12.80
CA ASP A 380 30.09 9.47 14.00
C ASP A 380 31.47 8.85 13.74
N GLN A 381 32.44 9.72 13.45
CA GLN A 381 33.76 9.30 12.99
C GLN A 381 34.56 8.53 14.06
N ALA A 382 34.29 8.80 15.35
CA ALA A 382 34.97 8.12 16.45
C ALA A 382 34.52 6.66 16.54
N LEU A 383 33.20 6.42 16.44
CA LEU A 383 32.62 5.08 16.52
C LEU A 383 32.69 4.29 15.22
N GLU A 384 32.83 4.96 14.07
CA GLU A 384 32.95 4.32 12.75
C GLU A 384 34.09 3.30 12.70
N ASN A 385 35.24 3.66 13.29
CA ASN A 385 36.42 2.81 13.30
C ASN A 385 36.20 1.47 14.01
N ASN A 386 35.28 1.41 14.96
CA ASN A 386 34.94 0.16 15.66
C ASN A 386 34.29 -0.87 14.74
N PHE A 387 33.66 -0.43 13.63
CA PHE A 387 32.86 -1.29 12.76
C PHE A 387 33.44 -1.50 11.35
N LYS A 388 34.47 -0.73 10.95
CA LYS A 388 35.00 -0.71 9.56
C LYS A 388 35.28 -2.09 8.95
N ASN A 389 35.77 -3.03 9.75
CA ASN A 389 36.11 -4.40 9.34
C ASN A 389 35.24 -5.44 10.07
N GLY A 390 34.13 -5.00 10.63
CA GLY A 390 33.22 -5.78 11.45
C GLY A 390 32.26 -6.65 10.65
N CYS A 391 31.16 -7.01 11.28
CA CYS A 391 30.01 -7.64 10.61
C CYS A 391 28.70 -6.90 10.93
N TYR A 392 27.69 -7.14 10.11
CA TYR A 392 26.36 -6.54 10.28
C TYR A 392 25.25 -7.54 10.00
N VAL A 393 24.08 -7.25 10.58
CA VAL A 393 22.82 -7.95 10.31
C VAL A 393 21.72 -6.92 10.14
N THR A 394 21.02 -6.94 9.01
CA THR A 394 19.87 -6.08 8.73
C THR A 394 18.58 -6.90 8.80
N ILE A 395 17.65 -6.48 9.65
CA ILE A 395 16.38 -7.15 9.91
C ILE A 395 15.22 -6.22 9.55
N TYR A 396 14.37 -6.63 8.62
CA TYR A 396 13.17 -5.90 8.22
C TYR A 396 11.96 -6.35 9.05
N LEU A 397 11.21 -5.38 9.57
CA LEU A 397 9.96 -5.61 10.29
C LEU A 397 8.79 -5.35 9.34
N ALA A 398 8.08 -6.41 8.97
CA ALA A 398 6.84 -6.30 8.21
C ALA A 398 5.70 -5.80 9.11
N PRO A 399 4.64 -5.17 8.57
CA PRO A 399 3.56 -4.60 9.39
C PRO A 399 2.94 -5.55 10.42
N ILE A 400 2.91 -6.86 10.14
CA ILE A 400 2.34 -7.87 11.04
C ILE A 400 3.22 -8.15 12.28
N ASN A 401 4.52 -7.86 12.21
CA ASN A 401 5.48 -8.19 13.25
C ASN A 401 5.23 -7.40 14.55
N TYR A 402 5.92 -7.81 15.60
CA TYR A 402 6.08 -7.02 16.82
C TYR A 402 7.07 -5.87 16.56
N HIS A 403 6.67 -4.63 16.86
CA HIS A 403 7.39 -3.41 16.45
C HIS A 403 8.15 -2.72 17.59
N ARG A 404 8.34 -3.40 18.71
CA ARG A 404 9.27 -2.94 19.75
C ARG A 404 10.63 -3.56 19.52
N ILE A 405 11.66 -2.85 19.95
CA ILE A 405 13.07 -3.12 19.76
C ILE A 405 13.65 -3.38 21.14
N HIS A 406 14.48 -4.41 21.23
CA HIS A 406 15.10 -4.82 22.48
C HIS A 406 16.62 -4.84 22.35
N PHE A 407 17.32 -4.76 23.47
CA PHE A 407 18.76 -4.92 23.52
C PHE A 407 19.14 -6.38 23.23
N PRO A 408 19.91 -6.66 22.17
CA PRO A 408 20.30 -8.02 21.83
C PRO A 408 21.35 -8.62 22.78
N PHE A 409 22.02 -7.76 23.55
CA PHE A 409 23.01 -8.11 24.55
C PHE A 409 23.07 -7.01 25.64
N GLY A 410 23.32 -7.39 26.89
CA GLY A 410 23.39 -6.43 28.00
C GLY A 410 24.68 -5.59 27.99
N GLY A 411 24.67 -4.43 28.62
CA GLY A 411 25.83 -3.53 28.70
C GLY A 411 25.48 -2.13 29.18
N SER A 412 26.42 -1.20 28.99
CA SER A 412 26.26 0.23 29.22
C SER A 412 26.00 0.95 27.89
N ILE A 413 24.98 1.82 27.84
CA ILE A 413 24.72 2.71 26.72
C ILE A 413 25.75 3.84 26.75
N GLU A 414 26.69 3.82 25.83
CA GLU A 414 27.77 4.83 25.77
C GLU A 414 27.40 6.02 24.88
N LYS A 415 26.55 5.78 23.87
CA LYS A 415 26.12 6.83 22.95
C LYS A 415 24.77 6.54 22.35
N THR A 416 23.93 7.56 22.29
CA THR A 416 22.74 7.60 21.45
C THR A 416 22.82 8.79 20.50
N LYS A 417 22.15 8.68 19.34
CA LYS A 417 22.08 9.77 18.37
C LYS A 417 20.82 9.68 17.52
N TYR A 418 20.22 10.83 17.26
CA TYR A 418 19.19 10.97 16.25
C TYR A 418 19.78 11.47 14.93
N LEU A 419 19.44 10.82 13.82
CA LEU A 419 19.91 11.17 12.48
C LEU A 419 18.69 11.53 11.62
N LYS A 420 18.58 12.83 11.29
CA LYS A 420 17.50 13.35 10.44
C LYS A 420 17.63 12.77 9.02
N GLY A 421 16.51 12.51 8.39
CA GLY A 421 16.47 12.00 7.02
C GLY A 421 15.08 12.01 6.41
N ASN A 422 14.96 11.30 5.30
CA ASN A 422 13.70 11.05 4.61
C ASN A 422 12.91 9.93 5.29
N LEU A 423 11.67 9.73 4.85
CA LEU A 423 10.84 8.60 5.27
C LEU A 423 10.48 7.78 4.03
N TYR A 424 11.50 7.27 3.34
CA TYR A 424 11.27 6.32 2.24
C TYR A 424 10.76 5.00 2.82
N SER A 425 9.95 4.27 2.04
CA SER A 425 9.58 2.91 2.40
C SER A 425 10.82 2.02 2.46
N VAL A 426 10.89 1.11 3.44
CA VAL A 426 12.01 0.16 3.62
C VAL A 426 11.67 -1.25 3.15
N ASN A 427 10.57 -1.42 2.39
CA ASN A 427 10.23 -2.71 1.81
C ASN A 427 11.30 -3.21 0.81
N ALA A 428 11.26 -4.50 0.50
CA ALA A 428 12.23 -5.14 -0.40
C ALA A 428 12.31 -4.50 -1.80
N SER A 429 11.23 -3.89 -2.29
CA SER A 429 11.22 -3.20 -3.57
C SER A 429 12.01 -1.89 -3.51
N SER A 430 11.76 -1.09 -2.48
CA SER A 430 12.47 0.17 -2.22
C SER A 430 13.96 -0.08 -1.95
N ALA A 431 14.29 -1.09 -1.14
CA ALA A 431 15.68 -1.48 -0.84
C ALA A 431 16.48 -1.91 -2.09
N ARG A 432 15.82 -2.39 -3.15
CA ARG A 432 16.49 -2.77 -4.42
C ARG A 432 16.69 -1.60 -5.40
N ARG A 433 16.11 -0.44 -5.14
CA ARG A 433 16.11 0.70 -6.09
C ARG A 433 16.75 1.95 -5.53
N ILE A 434 16.48 2.28 -4.27
CA ILE A 434 16.92 3.54 -3.66
C ILE A 434 18.33 3.35 -3.13
N LYS A 435 19.34 3.94 -3.78
CA LYS A 435 20.73 3.91 -3.29
C LYS A 435 20.86 4.59 -1.91
N SER A 436 21.60 3.95 -1.00
CA SER A 436 21.80 4.37 0.39
C SER A 436 20.48 4.65 1.13
N LEU A 437 19.47 3.78 0.94
CA LEU A 437 18.13 3.94 1.50
C LEU A 437 18.19 4.15 3.02
N TYR A 438 18.92 3.28 3.72
CA TYR A 438 18.96 3.30 5.18
C TYR A 438 19.67 4.55 5.72
N SER A 439 20.77 4.98 5.09
CA SER A 439 21.50 6.21 5.46
C SER A 439 20.76 7.50 5.07
N LYS A 440 19.86 7.44 4.08
CA LYS A 440 19.00 8.58 3.70
C LYS A 440 17.76 8.69 4.54
N ASN A 441 17.33 7.61 5.18
CA ASN A 441 16.17 7.63 6.04
C ASN A 441 16.50 8.19 7.42
N GLU A 442 15.47 8.77 8.02
CA GLU A 442 15.45 9.07 9.44
C GLU A 442 15.70 7.81 10.26
N ARG A 443 16.59 7.91 11.24
CA ARG A 443 17.01 6.77 12.05
C ARG A 443 17.61 7.22 13.36
N THR A 444 17.76 6.29 14.28
CA THR A 444 18.51 6.48 15.53
C THR A 444 19.64 5.47 15.60
N PHE A 445 20.70 5.83 16.30
CA PHE A 445 21.85 4.99 16.54
C PHE A 445 22.09 4.89 18.05
N THR A 446 22.33 3.67 18.52
CA THR A 446 22.70 3.36 19.91
C THR A 446 23.97 2.53 19.90
N PHE A 447 24.97 2.95 20.67
CA PHE A 447 26.19 2.20 20.90
C PHE A 447 26.20 1.68 22.32
N VAL A 448 26.35 0.36 22.46
CA VAL A 448 26.36 -0.33 23.76
C VAL A 448 27.70 -1.03 23.92
N LYS A 449 28.27 -0.91 25.12
CA LYS A 449 29.53 -1.55 25.50
C LYS A 449 29.32 -2.41 26.75
N SER A 450 29.78 -3.65 26.68
CA SER A 450 29.88 -4.57 27.81
C SER A 450 31.33 -4.99 27.99
N GLU A 451 31.62 -5.78 29.01
CA GLU A 451 32.96 -6.33 29.24
C GLU A 451 33.42 -7.24 28.09
N SER A 452 32.51 -8.02 27.51
CA SER A 452 32.84 -9.02 26.50
C SER A 452 32.51 -8.58 25.07
N LEU A 453 31.64 -7.59 24.86
CA LEU A 453 31.13 -7.20 23.54
C LEU A 453 30.85 -5.71 23.46
N SER A 454 31.12 -5.09 22.32
CA SER A 454 30.51 -3.83 21.93
C SER A 454 29.70 -4.00 20.66
N TYR A 455 28.61 -3.25 20.51
CA TYR A 455 27.80 -3.29 19.30
C TYR A 455 27.07 -1.98 19.05
N GLY A 456 26.76 -1.73 17.78
CA GLY A 456 25.89 -0.65 17.34
C GLY A 456 24.52 -1.19 16.95
N LEU A 457 23.47 -0.48 17.31
CA LEU A 457 22.10 -0.75 16.87
C LEU A 457 21.52 0.50 16.21
N VAL A 458 21.15 0.36 14.93
CA VAL A 458 20.52 1.42 14.15
C VAL A 458 19.06 1.09 13.91
N SER A 459 18.17 1.97 14.36
CA SER A 459 16.72 1.86 14.17
C SER A 459 16.31 2.77 13.02
N VAL A 460 15.90 2.22 11.88
CA VAL A 460 15.59 2.98 10.66
C VAL A 460 14.08 3.13 10.50
N GLY A 461 13.60 4.37 10.50
CA GLY A 461 12.21 4.72 10.23
C GLY A 461 11.85 4.57 8.74
N ALA A 462 10.55 4.62 8.44
CA ALA A 462 10.04 4.48 7.06
C ALA A 462 8.84 5.40 6.79
N ALA A 463 8.27 5.32 5.58
CA ALA A 463 7.03 6.02 5.24
C ALA A 463 5.90 5.62 6.21
N MET A 464 5.07 6.59 6.62
CA MET A 464 3.96 6.44 7.57
C MET A 464 4.39 6.09 9.02
N VAL A 465 5.69 5.98 9.30
CA VAL A 465 6.19 5.78 10.66
C VAL A 465 6.05 7.05 11.46
N GLY A 466 5.26 6.98 12.53
CA GLY A 466 4.93 8.11 13.38
C GLY A 466 6.14 8.72 14.09
N SER A 467 7.04 7.88 14.62
CA SER A 467 8.31 8.22 15.30
C SER A 467 9.05 6.96 15.74
N ILE A 468 10.32 7.10 16.13
CA ILE A 468 11.11 6.10 16.88
C ILE A 468 11.16 6.58 18.33
N VAL A 469 10.46 5.89 19.23
CA VAL A 469 10.32 6.31 20.63
C VAL A 469 11.30 5.51 21.49
N PRO A 470 12.21 6.17 22.25
CA PRO A 470 13.13 5.48 23.15
C PRO A 470 12.41 5.00 24.43
N PHE A 471 12.98 4.01 25.12
CA PHE A 471 12.38 3.47 26.35
C PHE A 471 12.42 4.46 27.54
N TRP A 472 13.36 5.40 27.55
CA TRP A 472 13.49 6.46 28.56
C TRP A 472 12.59 7.67 28.29
N ASN A 473 11.59 7.51 27.42
CA ASN A 473 10.57 8.53 27.20
C ASN A 473 9.34 8.24 28.06
N GLU A 474 9.05 9.14 29.01
CA GLU A 474 7.92 8.99 29.94
C GLU A 474 6.58 9.48 29.35
N GLU A 475 6.62 10.32 28.32
CA GLU A 475 5.43 10.92 27.71
C GLU A 475 4.76 9.99 26.68
N ILE A 476 3.45 9.74 26.84
CA ILE A 476 2.70 8.85 25.91
C ILE A 476 2.55 9.47 24.50
N ASN A 477 2.57 10.80 24.39
CA ASN A 477 2.28 11.54 23.16
C ASN A 477 3.33 12.63 22.86
N SER A 478 4.60 12.28 23.03
CA SER A 478 5.74 13.18 22.79
C SER A 478 5.71 13.77 21.40
N LYS A 479 6.00 15.07 21.31
CA LYS A 479 6.27 15.73 20.02
C LYS A 479 7.56 15.18 19.43
N LYS A 480 7.66 15.22 18.11
CA LYS A 480 8.83 14.68 17.39
C LYS A 480 10.11 15.41 17.79
N GLU A 481 10.03 16.72 17.99
CA GLU A 481 11.16 17.56 18.43
C GLU A 481 11.70 17.07 19.79
N HIS A 482 10.81 16.79 20.74
CA HIS A 482 11.19 16.25 22.04
C HIS A 482 11.88 14.89 21.92
N LEU A 483 11.35 13.99 21.08
CA LEU A 483 11.97 12.68 20.84
C LEU A 483 13.38 12.81 20.24
N VAL A 484 13.58 13.77 19.33
CA VAL A 484 14.90 14.06 18.76
C VAL A 484 15.88 14.48 19.85
N ASP A 485 15.44 15.35 20.75
CA ASP A 485 16.26 15.83 21.87
C ASP A 485 16.61 14.68 22.83
N LEU A 486 15.63 13.85 23.22
CA LEU A 486 15.85 12.66 24.05
C LEU A 486 16.87 11.69 23.46
N TRP A 487 16.80 11.43 22.15
CA TRP A 487 17.77 10.55 21.48
C TRP A 487 19.18 11.13 21.44
N ASN A 488 19.32 12.46 21.39
CA ASN A 488 20.64 13.12 21.35
C ASN A 488 21.24 13.32 22.75
N GLN A 489 20.40 13.50 23.76
CA GLN A 489 20.81 13.59 25.17
C GLN A 489 21.19 12.20 25.71
N GLY A 490 20.42 11.18 25.35
CA GLY A 490 20.54 9.84 25.92
C GLY A 490 19.73 9.68 27.20
N PRO A 491 19.69 8.46 27.76
CA PRO A 491 19.03 8.18 29.03
C PRO A 491 19.80 8.78 30.21
N GLU A 492 19.11 8.97 31.35
CA GLU A 492 19.72 9.36 32.62
C GLU A 492 20.70 8.30 33.15
N GLU A 493 21.58 8.68 34.08
CA GLU A 493 22.69 7.82 34.55
C GLU A 493 22.24 6.46 35.10
N ASP A 494 21.10 6.41 35.77
CA ASP A 494 20.49 5.21 36.33
C ASP A 494 19.94 4.25 35.27
N LEU A 495 19.65 4.76 34.06
CA LEU A 495 19.13 4.01 32.92
C LEU A 495 20.21 3.65 31.87
N LEU A 496 21.49 3.99 32.11
CA LEU A 496 22.58 3.65 31.19
C LEU A 496 22.88 2.15 31.15
N ARG A 497 22.67 1.43 32.25
CA ARG A 497 22.90 -0.02 32.32
C ARG A 497 21.65 -0.77 31.88
N VAL A 498 21.80 -1.56 30.82
CA VAL A 498 20.70 -2.31 30.22
C VAL A 498 20.97 -3.80 30.20
N SER A 499 19.90 -4.57 30.40
CA SER A 499 19.92 -6.02 30.40
C SER A 499 19.61 -6.59 29.02
N LYS A 500 20.07 -7.82 28.76
CA LYS A 500 19.70 -8.55 27.54
C LYS A 500 18.19 -8.74 27.48
N GLY A 501 17.58 -8.35 26.36
CA GLY A 501 16.15 -8.42 26.12
C GLY A 501 15.33 -7.29 26.75
N GLU A 502 15.96 -6.35 27.43
CA GLU A 502 15.32 -5.11 27.86
C GLU A 502 14.89 -4.28 26.65
N GLU A 503 13.83 -3.49 26.78
CA GLU A 503 13.30 -2.68 25.68
C GLU A 503 14.21 -1.48 25.41
N LEU A 504 14.64 -1.28 24.16
CA LEU A 504 15.35 -0.09 23.70
C LEU A 504 14.36 1.00 23.24
N GLY A 505 13.23 0.59 22.67
CA GLY A 505 12.23 1.51 22.15
C GLY A 505 11.27 0.84 21.18
N TYR A 506 10.52 1.62 20.43
CA TYR A 506 9.56 1.07 19.47
C TYR A 506 9.27 1.99 18.29
N PHE A 507 8.77 1.38 17.21
CA PHE A 507 8.34 2.07 16.02
C PHE A 507 6.82 2.25 15.98
N GLN A 508 6.35 3.47 15.73
CA GLN A 508 4.92 3.73 15.56
C GLN A 508 4.36 3.31 14.17
N MET A 509 5.21 2.87 13.23
CA MET A 509 4.85 2.08 12.03
C MET A 509 6.11 1.41 11.42
N GLY A 510 5.97 0.44 10.51
CA GLY A 510 7.02 -0.51 10.08
C GLY A 510 8.43 0.03 9.73
N SER A 511 9.45 -0.81 9.93
CA SER A 511 10.83 -0.32 10.10
C SER A 511 11.90 -1.36 9.77
N THR A 512 13.17 -0.99 9.97
CA THR A 512 14.32 -1.88 9.82
C THR A 512 15.29 -1.65 10.97
N VAL A 513 15.87 -2.72 11.50
CA VAL A 513 16.96 -2.66 12.49
C VAL A 513 18.24 -3.16 11.84
N ILE A 514 19.34 -2.43 12.02
CA ILE A 514 20.68 -2.84 11.58
C ILE A 514 21.56 -2.98 12.82
N LEU A 515 22.11 -4.18 13.02
CA LEU A 515 23.12 -4.45 14.02
C LEU A 515 24.50 -4.34 13.39
N LEU A 516 25.43 -3.70 14.11
CA LEU A 516 26.82 -3.53 13.74
C LEU A 516 27.68 -4.14 14.85
N PHE A 517 28.62 -4.99 14.48
CA PHE A 517 29.55 -5.64 15.40
C PHE A 517 30.99 -5.40 14.96
N PRO A 518 31.97 -5.35 15.89
CA PRO A 518 33.38 -5.27 15.54
C PRO A 518 33.90 -6.54 14.85
N SER A 519 35.17 -6.52 14.44
CA SER A 519 35.79 -7.56 13.60
C SER A 519 36.08 -8.89 14.29
N ASP A 520 35.99 -8.92 15.63
CA ASP A 520 36.14 -10.12 16.46
C ASP A 520 34.89 -11.02 16.44
N ILE A 521 33.76 -10.50 15.95
CA ILE A 521 32.50 -11.26 15.83
C ILE A 521 32.38 -11.90 14.45
N GLN A 522 32.08 -13.20 14.44
CA GLN A 522 31.84 -13.97 13.23
C GLN A 522 30.41 -14.48 13.15
N ILE A 523 29.77 -14.28 12.00
CA ILE A 523 28.43 -14.80 11.72
C ILE A 523 28.53 -16.20 11.12
N ASP A 524 27.92 -17.18 11.78
CA ASP A 524 27.75 -18.54 11.24
C ASP A 524 26.66 -18.51 10.14
N LYS A 525 27.10 -18.48 8.88
CA LYS A 525 26.20 -18.41 7.72
C LYS A 525 25.36 -19.67 7.49
N ASN A 526 25.72 -20.80 8.12
CA ASN A 526 24.88 -22.00 8.08
C ASN A 526 23.68 -21.86 9.03
N PHE A 527 23.83 -21.07 10.09
CA PHE A 527 22.77 -20.77 11.03
C PHE A 527 21.97 -19.53 10.63
N LEU A 528 22.62 -18.42 10.28
CA LEU A 528 22.00 -17.14 9.95
C LEU A 528 22.19 -16.80 8.47
N TYR A 529 21.10 -16.68 7.71
CA TYR A 529 21.11 -16.47 6.27
C TYR A 529 20.02 -15.47 5.82
N GLU A 530 20.16 -14.90 4.62
CA GLU A 530 19.16 -13.98 4.06
C GLU A 530 17.81 -14.68 3.89
N ALA A 531 16.73 -13.96 4.15
CA ALA A 531 15.36 -14.48 4.21
C ALA A 531 15.10 -15.53 5.33
N LYS A 532 15.97 -15.61 6.36
CA LYS A 532 15.63 -16.30 7.60
C LYS A 532 14.67 -15.45 8.44
N PRO A 533 13.47 -15.96 8.82
CA PRO A 533 12.63 -15.30 9.80
C PRO A 533 13.28 -15.40 11.18
N VAL A 534 13.18 -14.32 11.96
CA VAL A 534 13.70 -14.24 13.32
C VAL A 534 12.65 -13.65 14.24
N LYS A 535 12.60 -14.10 15.49
CA LYS A 535 11.77 -13.52 16.54
C LYS A 535 12.63 -12.93 17.65
N PHE A 536 12.10 -11.91 18.32
CA PHE A 536 12.73 -11.34 19.51
C PHE A 536 13.04 -12.46 20.53
N GLY A 537 14.26 -12.47 21.07
CA GLY A 537 14.69 -13.46 22.07
C GLY A 537 15.33 -14.73 21.49
N GLU A 538 15.13 -15.01 20.19
CA GLU A 538 15.79 -16.13 19.52
C GLU A 538 17.30 -15.87 19.35
N GLU A 539 18.10 -16.93 19.36
CA GLU A 539 19.53 -16.86 19.05
C GLU A 539 19.75 -16.26 17.66
N LEU A 540 20.64 -15.27 17.60
CA LEU A 540 21.07 -14.62 16.37
C LEU A 540 22.52 -14.95 16.06
N ILE A 541 23.41 -14.80 17.05
CA ILE A 541 24.86 -15.05 16.94
C ILE A 541 25.35 -15.70 18.22
N ASN A 542 26.18 -16.74 18.08
CA ASN A 542 26.88 -17.40 19.18
C ASN A 542 28.34 -16.93 19.26
N LEU A 543 28.72 -16.37 20.40
CA LEU A 543 30.02 -15.80 20.71
C LEU A 543 31.09 -16.84 21.07
N SER A 544 30.71 -18.09 21.40
CA SER A 544 31.69 -19.14 21.69
C SER A 544 32.56 -19.52 20.48
N LYS A 545 32.11 -19.11 19.28
CA LYS A 545 32.81 -19.27 17.99
C LYS A 545 33.67 -18.05 17.60
N ARG A 546 34.05 -17.19 18.57
CA ARG A 546 34.98 -16.06 18.34
C ARG A 546 36.32 -16.55 17.78
N LYS A 547 36.98 -15.67 17.02
CA LYS A 547 38.32 -15.93 16.47
C LYS A 547 39.42 -15.86 17.50
#